data_AF-A0A3S9EFJ5-F1
#
_entry.id   AF-A0A3S9EFJ5-F1
#
_cell.length_a   1.000
_cell.length_b   1.000
_cell.length_c   1.000
_cell.angle_alpha   90.00
_cell.angle_beta   90.00
_cell.angle_gamma   90.00
#
_symmetry.space_group_name_H-M   'P 1'
#
loop_
_entity.id
_entity.type
_entity.pdbx_description
1 polymer ?
#
loop_
_entity_poly.entity_id
_entity_poly.type
_entity_poly.pdbx_seq_one_letter_code
_entity_poly.pdbx_strand_id
1 'polypeptide(L)'
;MKDARFILGHAGVRYWEDAEVNGVEDEDGTLIPGREGDRWKVKIDLPTGKVVDWPEGTTADIHYKVCDEGEYWLLDAAGNKIAYREGYVPGDFLCHGDNGYGDYIILKVGPDGQIADYERPEIVQEEWSPA
;
A
#
# COMPACT_ATOMS: atom_id res chain seq x y z
N MET A 1 -1.20 -7.39 -17.96
CA MET A 1 -1.90 -7.18 -16.67
C MET A 1 -2.61 -8.43 -16.14
N LYS A 2 -3.12 -9.34 -16.97
CA LYS A 2 -3.70 -10.62 -16.51
C LYS A 2 -2.77 -11.44 -15.60
N ASP A 3 -1.47 -11.26 -15.72
CA ASP A 3 -0.45 -11.96 -14.92
C ASP A 3 -0.04 -11.21 -13.63
N ALA A 4 -0.71 -10.11 -13.29
CA ALA A 4 -0.41 -9.36 -12.06
C ALA A 4 -0.67 -10.22 -10.82
N ARG A 5 0.37 -10.38 -10.01
CA ARG A 5 0.33 -11.06 -8.71
C ARG A 5 0.40 -10.09 -7.55
N PHE A 6 1.18 -9.02 -7.68
CA PHE A 6 1.39 -8.06 -6.62
C PHE A 6 1.12 -6.63 -7.08
N ILE A 7 0.74 -5.77 -6.13
CA ILE A 7 0.94 -4.32 -6.24
C ILE A 7 2.09 -3.90 -5.32
N LEU A 8 2.95 -3.02 -5.80
CA LEU A 8 3.95 -2.32 -5.01
C LEU A 8 3.59 -0.84 -4.99
N GLY A 9 3.24 -0.31 -3.82
CA GLY A 9 3.13 1.12 -3.57
C GLY A 9 4.44 1.65 -3.00
N HIS A 10 4.83 2.83 -3.47
CA HIS A 10 5.94 3.60 -2.94
C HIS A 10 5.56 5.07 -3.00
N ALA A 11 5.15 5.64 -1.87
CA ALA A 11 4.52 6.97 -1.84
C ALA A 11 5.18 7.86 -0.79
N GLY A 12 5.36 9.14 -1.11
CA GLY A 12 5.79 10.15 -0.14
C GLY A 12 4.72 10.37 0.92
N VAL A 13 5.08 10.19 2.19
CA VAL A 13 4.17 10.35 3.33
C VAL A 13 4.37 11.72 3.94
N ARG A 14 3.27 12.47 4.06
CA ARG A 14 3.33 13.84 4.59
C ARG A 14 3.21 13.92 6.11
N TYR A 15 2.41 13.05 6.71
CA TYR A 15 2.13 13.01 8.15
C TYR A 15 2.25 11.56 8.60
N TRP A 16 3.28 11.25 9.37
CA TRP A 16 3.52 9.89 9.87
C TRP A 16 2.68 9.61 11.12
N GLU A 17 2.39 10.66 11.89
CA GLU A 17 1.53 10.68 13.07
C GLU A 17 0.09 10.21 12.78
N ASP A 18 -0.34 10.20 11.52
CA ASP A 18 -1.63 9.62 11.07
C ASP A 18 -1.59 8.08 10.98
N ALA A 19 -0.68 7.42 11.71
CA ALA A 19 -0.64 5.97 11.84
C ALA A 19 -0.32 5.51 13.26
N GLU A 20 -0.82 4.32 13.60
CA GLU A 20 -0.53 3.61 14.84
C GLU A 20 0.11 2.26 14.50
N VAL A 21 1.19 1.89 15.20
CA VAL A 21 1.86 0.59 15.09
C VAL A 21 1.88 -0.07 16.47
N ASN A 22 1.31 -1.27 16.57
CA ASN A 22 1.19 -2.02 17.82
C ASN A 22 0.55 -1.24 18.98
N GLY A 23 -0.44 -0.39 18.71
CA GLY A 23 -1.07 0.43 19.77
C GLY A 23 -0.32 1.73 20.09
N VAL A 24 0.73 2.08 19.33
CA VAL A 24 1.56 3.26 19.56
C VAL A 24 1.54 4.16 18.32
N GLU A 25 1.21 5.43 18.51
CA GLU A 25 1.27 6.46 17.45
C GLU A 25 2.69 6.53 16.86
N ASP A 26 2.79 6.51 15.53
CA ASP A 26 4.06 6.54 14.81
C ASP A 26 4.46 7.96 14.42
N GLU A 27 4.59 8.85 15.42
CA GLU A 27 4.81 10.30 15.27
C GLU A 27 5.87 10.65 14.20
N ASP A 28 6.95 9.87 14.14
CA ASP A 28 8.08 10.12 13.26
C ASP A 28 8.19 9.14 12.09
N GLY A 29 7.30 8.15 11.96
CA GLY A 29 7.37 7.07 10.97
C GLY A 29 8.46 6.02 11.27
N THR A 30 8.90 5.91 12.52
CA THR A 30 10.03 5.03 12.89
C THR A 30 9.58 3.63 13.29
N LEU A 31 8.28 3.44 13.55
CA LEU A 31 7.70 2.17 13.95
C LEU A 31 7.21 1.37 12.75
N ILE A 32 6.67 2.04 11.72
CA ILE A 32 6.05 1.38 10.57
C ILE A 32 7.07 0.58 9.74
N PRO A 33 6.81 -0.70 9.46
CA PRO A 33 7.61 -1.46 8.51
C PRO A 33 7.52 -0.87 7.11
N GLY A 34 8.62 -0.87 6.36
CA GLY A 34 8.64 -0.45 4.95
C GLY A 34 8.89 1.04 4.72
N ARG A 35 9.29 1.81 5.72
CA ARG A 35 9.78 3.18 5.49
C ARG A 35 11.09 3.18 4.73
N GLU A 36 11.15 4.01 3.68
CA GLU A 36 12.34 4.32 2.90
C GLU A 36 12.47 5.86 2.80
N GLY A 37 13.20 6.46 3.76
CA GLY A 37 13.36 7.92 3.81
C GLY A 37 12.05 8.63 4.22
N ASP A 38 11.57 9.51 3.35
CA ASP A 38 10.27 10.20 3.47
C ASP A 38 9.11 9.43 2.80
N ARG A 39 9.38 8.21 2.31
CA ARG A 39 8.41 7.40 1.58
C ARG A 39 8.05 6.14 2.34
N TRP A 40 6.83 5.66 2.13
CA TRP A 40 6.39 4.35 2.58
C TRP A 40 6.28 3.39 1.41
N LYS A 41 6.82 2.19 1.59
CA LYS A 41 6.84 1.14 0.59
C LYS A 41 6.10 -0.09 1.09
N VAL A 42 5.09 -0.50 0.34
CA VAL A 42 4.25 -1.64 0.67
C VAL A 42 4.04 -2.52 -0.55
N LYS A 43 4.20 -3.83 -0.39
CA LYS A 43 3.98 -4.84 -1.44
C LYS A 43 2.85 -5.75 -1.00
N ILE A 44 1.76 -5.80 -1.75
CA ILE A 44 0.56 -6.56 -1.41
C ILE A 44 0.36 -7.68 -2.42
N ASP A 45 0.12 -8.88 -1.92
CA ASP A 45 -0.31 -10.04 -2.70
C ASP A 45 -1.77 -9.90 -3.11
N LEU A 46 -2.04 -9.62 -4.38
CA LEU A 46 -3.39 -9.28 -4.86
C LEU A 46 -4.41 -10.41 -4.64
N PRO A 47 -4.07 -11.70 -4.80
CA PRO A 47 -5.03 -12.76 -4.54
C PRO A 47 -5.42 -12.93 -3.06
N THR A 48 -4.57 -12.54 -2.12
CA THR A 48 -4.79 -12.80 -0.68
C THR A 48 -5.01 -11.55 0.16
N GLY A 49 -4.59 -10.37 -0.31
CA GLY A 49 -4.59 -9.14 0.47
C GLY A 49 -3.56 -9.11 1.59
N LYS A 50 -2.54 -9.99 1.52
CA LYS A 50 -1.46 -9.99 2.50
C LYS A 50 -0.35 -9.05 2.10
N VAL A 51 0.09 -8.24 3.04
CA VAL A 51 1.34 -7.49 2.90
C VAL A 51 2.50 -8.48 2.95
N VAL A 52 3.28 -8.47 1.88
CA VAL A 52 4.43 -9.37 1.74
C VAL A 52 5.58 -8.85 2.59
N ASP A 53 6.30 -9.76 3.24
CA ASP A 53 7.43 -9.46 4.14
C ASP A 53 7.01 -8.63 5.38
N TRP A 54 5.72 -8.66 5.76
CA TRP A 54 5.23 -8.02 6.98
C TRP A 54 5.77 -8.74 8.23
N PRO A 55 6.33 -8.02 9.23
CA PRO A 55 6.85 -8.65 10.43
C PRO A 55 5.74 -9.35 11.24
N GLU A 56 5.98 -10.61 11.62
CA GLU A 56 5.03 -11.38 12.41
C GLU A 56 4.78 -10.73 13.77
N GLY A 57 3.51 -10.62 14.16
CA GLY A 57 3.07 -9.99 15.41
C GLY A 57 2.87 -8.48 15.32
N THR A 58 3.21 -7.83 14.20
CA THR A 58 3.04 -6.38 14.03
C THR A 58 1.64 -6.03 13.55
N THR A 59 0.95 -5.11 14.22
CA THR A 59 -0.30 -4.50 13.74
C THR A 59 -0.06 -3.06 13.32
N ALA A 60 -0.80 -2.57 12.34
CA ALA A 60 -0.80 -1.16 11.97
C ALA A 60 -2.20 -0.67 11.59
N ASP A 61 -2.54 0.56 11.99
CA ASP A 61 -3.67 1.34 11.48
C ASP A 61 -3.08 2.57 10.77
N ILE A 62 -3.28 2.66 9.46
CA ILE A 62 -2.52 3.54 8.57
C ILE A 62 -3.49 4.50 7.89
N HIS A 63 -3.24 5.81 7.97
CA HIS A 63 -4.01 6.83 7.28
C HIS A 63 -3.10 7.91 6.64
N TYR A 64 -2.15 7.49 5.81
CA TYR A 64 -1.13 8.39 5.26
C TYR A 64 -1.67 9.29 4.15
N LYS A 65 -1.46 10.60 4.30
CA LYS A 65 -1.61 11.56 3.21
C LYS A 65 -0.43 11.47 2.24
N VAL A 66 -0.74 11.30 0.97
CA VAL A 66 0.17 11.34 -0.18
C VAL A 66 -0.05 12.66 -0.93
N CYS A 67 1.01 13.43 -1.19
CA CYS A 67 0.92 14.68 -1.94
C CYS A 67 1.34 14.49 -3.39
N ASP A 68 0.50 13.80 -4.17
CA ASP A 68 0.68 13.58 -5.62
C ASP A 68 2.04 12.95 -6.01
N GLU A 69 2.75 12.34 -5.06
CA GLU A 69 4.06 11.71 -5.22
C GLU A 69 4.00 10.20 -5.00
N GLY A 70 2.94 9.56 -5.50
CA GLY A 70 2.80 8.10 -5.48
C GLY A 70 3.47 7.44 -6.69
N GLU A 71 4.19 6.35 -6.46
CA GLU A 71 4.62 5.41 -7.50
C GLU A 71 3.99 4.05 -7.22
N TYR A 72 3.23 3.54 -8.18
CA TYR A 72 2.52 2.27 -8.02
C TYR A 72 2.84 1.35 -9.19
N TRP A 73 3.18 0.11 -8.87
CA TRP A 73 3.59 -0.89 -9.86
C TRP A 73 2.75 -2.14 -9.70
N LEU A 74 2.30 -2.69 -10.82
CA LEU A 74 1.84 -4.07 -10.89
C LEU A 74 3.02 -4.97 -11.22
N LEU A 75 3.14 -6.09 -10.51
CA LEU A 75 4.23 -7.04 -10.65
C LEU A 75 3.68 -8.42 -10.98
N ASP A 76 4.39 -9.16 -11.82
CA ASP A 76 4.11 -10.57 -12.04
C ASP A 76 4.55 -11.45 -10.85
N ALA A 77 4.30 -12.76 -10.93
CA ALA A 77 4.67 -13.70 -9.87
C ALA A 77 6.18 -13.85 -9.65
N ALA A 78 7.01 -13.47 -10.63
CA ALA A 78 8.47 -13.45 -10.50
C ALA A 78 8.99 -12.12 -9.92
N GLY A 79 8.12 -11.14 -9.68
CA GLY A 79 8.48 -9.83 -9.17
C GLY A 79 8.93 -8.84 -10.25
N ASN A 80 8.71 -9.15 -11.54
CA ASN A 80 8.99 -8.20 -12.61
C ASN A 80 7.89 -7.14 -12.65
N LYS A 81 8.27 -5.88 -12.82
CA LYS A 81 7.35 -4.77 -13.09
C LYS A 81 6.73 -4.98 -14.47
N ILE A 82 5.40 -5.00 -14.55
CA ILE A 82 4.66 -5.23 -15.80
C ILE A 82 3.75 -4.07 -16.19
N ALA A 83 3.40 -3.21 -15.23
CA ALA A 83 2.68 -1.97 -15.47
C ALA A 83 2.90 -0.99 -14.31
N TYR A 84 2.64 0.29 -14.54
CA TYR A 84 2.83 1.36 -13.56
C TYR A 84 1.81 2.48 -13.69
N ARG A 85 1.61 3.21 -12.60
CA ARG A 85 0.96 4.52 -12.57
C ARG A 85 1.62 5.39 -11.50
N GLU A 86 1.50 6.69 -11.65
CA GLU A 86 2.08 7.69 -10.75
C GLU A 86 1.04 8.74 -10.34
N GLY A 87 1.34 9.49 -9.28
CA GLY A 87 0.45 10.53 -8.75
C GLY A 87 -0.54 9.98 -7.72
N TYR A 88 -1.83 10.07 -8.03
CA TYR A 88 -2.92 9.74 -7.12
C TYR A 88 -2.91 8.28 -6.65
N VAL A 89 -3.25 8.09 -5.37
CA VAL A 89 -3.39 6.78 -4.73
C VAL A 89 -4.45 5.95 -5.46
N PRO A 90 -4.12 4.71 -5.91
CA PRO A 90 -5.10 3.76 -6.43
C PRO A 90 -5.97 3.24 -5.27
N GLY A 91 -7.08 3.92 -5.00
CA GLY A 91 -7.94 3.65 -3.85
C GLY A 91 -8.35 2.18 -3.71
N ASP A 92 -8.79 1.54 -4.79
CA ASP A 92 -9.22 0.14 -4.77
C ASP A 92 -8.12 -0.84 -4.30
N PHE A 93 -6.85 -0.42 -4.34
CA PHE A 93 -5.70 -1.25 -3.95
C PHE A 93 -5.10 -0.87 -2.58
N LEU A 94 -5.32 0.36 -2.12
CA LEU A 94 -4.62 0.94 -0.97
C LEU A 94 -5.56 1.65 0.03
N CYS A 95 -6.87 1.54 -0.17
CA CYS A 95 -7.91 2.07 0.70
C CYS A 95 -8.93 0.97 0.98
N HIS A 96 -8.61 0.10 1.94
CA HIS A 96 -9.50 -0.97 2.37
C HIS A 96 -10.10 -0.58 3.72
N GLY A 97 -11.44 -0.50 3.77
CA GLY A 97 -12.19 -0.05 4.94
C GLY A 97 -12.66 1.42 4.90
N ASP A 98 -12.16 2.24 3.98
CA ASP A 98 -12.65 3.62 3.73
C ASP A 98 -12.25 4.14 2.33
N ASN A 99 -12.73 5.32 1.93
CA ASN A 99 -12.39 5.99 0.68
C ASN A 99 -11.29 7.05 0.88
N GLY A 100 -10.13 6.84 0.26
CA GLY A 100 -9.01 7.79 0.33
C GLY A 100 -9.05 8.96 -0.65
N TYR A 101 -10.07 9.07 -1.51
CA TYR A 101 -10.27 10.18 -2.47
C TYR A 101 -9.06 10.48 -3.39
N GLY A 102 -8.14 9.53 -3.57
CA GLY A 102 -6.91 9.67 -4.34
C GLY A 102 -5.73 10.28 -3.59
N ASP A 103 -5.95 10.81 -2.39
CA ASP A 103 -4.94 11.53 -1.59
C ASP A 103 -4.40 10.70 -0.42
N TYR A 104 -5.11 9.66 0.00
CA TYR A 104 -4.78 8.91 1.21
C TYR A 104 -4.58 7.43 0.91
N ILE A 105 -3.62 6.84 1.61
CA ILE A 105 -3.51 5.39 1.79
C ILE A 105 -4.16 5.06 3.13
N ILE A 106 -5.16 4.18 3.13
CA ILE A 106 -5.95 3.82 4.31
C ILE A 106 -5.97 2.30 4.45
N LEU A 107 -5.23 1.77 5.42
CA LEU A 107 -5.06 0.33 5.60
C LEU A 107 -5.02 -0.04 7.09
N LYS A 108 -5.66 -1.15 7.43
CA LYS A 108 -5.46 -1.82 8.73
C LYS A 108 -4.80 -3.17 8.49
N VAL A 109 -3.61 -3.37 9.02
CA VAL A 109 -2.81 -4.59 8.82
C VAL A 109 -2.72 -5.36 10.13
N GLY A 110 -3.15 -6.62 10.10
CA GLY A 110 -3.12 -7.52 11.24
C GLY A 110 -1.73 -8.14 11.51
N PRO A 111 -1.59 -8.88 12.62
CA PRO A 111 -0.31 -9.45 13.07
C PRO A 111 0.27 -10.51 12.13
N ASP A 112 -0.51 -11.03 11.19
CA ASP A 112 -0.11 -12.00 10.17
C ASP A 112 0.02 -11.37 8.76
N GLY A 113 0.07 -10.03 8.70
CA GLY A 113 0.16 -9.24 7.47
C GLY A 113 -1.15 -9.14 6.69
N GLN A 114 -2.27 -9.67 7.20
CA GLN A 114 -3.56 -9.59 6.53
C GLN A 114 -4.11 -8.16 6.60
N ILE A 115 -4.48 -7.59 5.45
CA ILE A 115 -5.24 -6.34 5.39
C ILE A 115 -6.69 -6.64 5.79
N ALA A 116 -7.21 -5.89 6.76
CA ALA A 116 -8.61 -5.95 7.17
C ALA A 116 -9.52 -5.40 6.06
N ASP A 117 -10.71 -5.97 5.93
CA ASP A 117 -11.71 -5.58 4.92
C ASP A 117 -11.17 -5.60 3.48
N TYR A 118 -10.15 -6.44 3.22
CA TYR A 118 -9.54 -6.54 1.90
C TYR A 118 -10.55 -7.08 0.90
N GLU A 119 -10.77 -6.29 -0.14
CA GLU A 119 -11.46 -6.70 -1.35
C GLU A 119 -10.46 -6.70 -2.49
N ARG A 120 -10.42 -7.78 -3.27
CA ARG A 120 -9.49 -7.86 -4.39
C ARG A 120 -9.87 -6.82 -5.45
N PRO A 121 -8.98 -5.87 -5.79
CA PRO A 121 -9.28 -4.86 -6.79
C PRO A 121 -9.40 -5.46 -8.19
N GLU A 122 -10.27 -4.88 -9.00
CA GLU A 122 -10.25 -5.07 -10.44
C GLU A 122 -9.11 -4.25 -11.06
N ILE A 123 -8.36 -4.86 -11.99
CA ILE A 123 -7.33 -4.14 -12.73
C ILE A 123 -7.93 -3.63 -14.02
N VAL A 124 -8.24 -2.34 -14.05
CA VAL A 124 -8.70 -1.62 -15.25
C VAL A 124 -7.48 -1.23 -16.08
N GLN A 125 -7.28 -1.87 -17.24
CA GLN A 125 -6.03 -1.75 -18.00
C GLN A 125 -5.71 -0.31 -18.42
N GLU A 126 -6.72 0.50 -18.68
CA GLU A 126 -6.60 1.88 -19.16
C GLU A 126 -6.03 2.82 -18.10
N GLU A 127 -6.05 2.45 -16.82
CA GLU A 127 -5.50 3.24 -15.70
C GLU A 127 -3.99 3.02 -15.49
N TRP A 128 -3.39 2.09 -16.23
CA TRP A 128 -2.01 1.67 -16.02
C TRP A 128 -1.20 1.72 -17.32
N SER A 129 -0.01 2.29 -17.24
CA SER A 129 0.95 2.29 -18.34
C SER A 129 1.75 0.98 -18.34
N PRO A 130 1.99 0.35 -19.51
CA PRO A 130 2.89 -0.80 -19.59
C PRO A 130 4.31 -0.43 -19.13
N ALA A 131 4.97 -1.34 -18.40
CA ALA A 131 6.36 -1.18 -17.97
C ALA A 131 7.38 -1.47 -19.07
#